data_AF-A0A957KAN3-F1
#
_entry.id   AF-A0A957KAN3-F1
#
_cell.length_a   1.000
_cell.length_b   1.000
_cell.length_c   1.000
_cell.angle_alpha   90.00
_cell.angle_beta   90.00
_cell.angle_gamma   90.00
#
_symmetry.space_group_name_H-M   'P 1'
#
loop_
_entity.id
_entity.type
_entity.pdbx_description
1 polymer ?
#
loop_
_entity_poly.entity_id
_entity_poly.type
_entity_poly.pdbx_seq_one_letter_code
_entity_poly.pdbx_strand_id
1 'polypeptide(L)'
;MNELIERYLQAVGRLLPQKRRGDIIAEMRSSLYDTLEGQPPEKERAATIALLEKMGPPAQVAAAYDPAGSYLIGPALFPTFKLVLGIVFCAVIGAQLLAILLSVVLAGAGIDPLQMVGDIVGGLPTALGMVVLVFWVLQRLEVDVSHAEQFDPTRLP
;
A
#
# COMPACT_ATOMS: atom_id res chain seq x y z
N MET A 1 6.52 -1.16 -38.20
CA MET A 1 5.65 -1.73 -37.16
C MET A 1 6.26 -1.43 -35.79
N ASN A 2 5.50 -0.77 -34.93
CA ASN A 2 5.96 0.15 -33.87
C ASN A 2 6.72 -0.49 -32.68
N GLU A 3 8.03 -0.69 -32.85
CA GLU A 3 8.95 -1.07 -31.76
C GLU A 3 8.86 -0.13 -30.54
N LEU A 4 8.52 1.15 -30.76
CA LEU A 4 8.32 2.12 -29.68
C LEU A 4 7.14 1.77 -28.77
N ILE A 5 6.02 1.29 -29.35
CA ILE A 5 4.84 0.89 -28.60
C ILE A 5 5.15 -0.33 -27.75
N GLU A 6 5.80 -1.35 -28.34
CA GLU A 6 6.15 -2.57 -27.58
C GLU A 6 7.14 -2.28 -26.45
N ARG A 7 8.13 -1.39 -26.66
CA ARG A 7 9.03 -0.94 -25.59
C ARG A 7 8.29 -0.16 -24.50
N TYR A 8 7.33 0.69 -24.88
CA TYR A 8 6.50 1.44 -23.92
C TYR A 8 5.61 0.50 -23.09
N LEU A 9 4.89 -0.42 -23.76
CA LEU A 9 4.07 -1.45 -23.10
C LEU A 9 4.92 -2.35 -22.20
N GLN A 10 6.14 -2.69 -22.60
CA GLN A 10 7.06 -3.44 -21.75
C GLN A 10 7.43 -2.64 -20.48
N ALA A 11 7.69 -1.34 -20.62
CA ALA A 11 8.01 -0.46 -19.48
C ALA A 11 6.83 -0.32 -18.52
N VAL A 12 5.61 -0.11 -19.03
CA VAL A 12 4.37 -0.09 -18.23
C VAL A 12 4.14 -1.45 -17.58
N GLY A 13 4.27 -2.53 -18.36
CA GLY A 13 4.07 -3.90 -17.90
C GLY A 13 4.95 -4.24 -16.71
N ARG A 14 6.23 -3.86 -16.72
CA ARG A 14 7.15 -4.08 -15.59
C ARG A 14 6.66 -3.52 -14.26
N LEU A 15 5.86 -2.45 -14.30
CA LEU A 15 5.34 -1.75 -13.12
C LEU A 15 3.95 -2.24 -12.68
N LEU A 16 3.26 -3.05 -13.50
CA LEU A 16 1.93 -3.58 -13.20
C LEU A 16 1.98 -4.86 -12.33
N PRO A 17 0.94 -5.11 -11.51
CA PRO A 17 0.76 -6.36 -10.77
C PRO A 17 0.72 -7.58 -11.69
N GLN A 18 1.46 -8.64 -11.35
CA GLN A 18 1.54 -9.86 -12.19
C GLN A 18 0.17 -10.46 -12.53
N LYS A 19 -0.79 -10.44 -11.59
CA LYS A 19 -2.12 -11.06 -11.75
C LYS A 19 -2.92 -10.47 -12.92
N ARG A 20 -2.81 -9.16 -13.20
CA ARG A 20 -3.61 -8.48 -14.27
C ARG A 20 -2.77 -7.87 -15.39
N ARG A 21 -1.44 -8.01 -15.31
CA ARG A 21 -0.50 -7.43 -16.28
C ARG A 21 -0.82 -7.82 -17.72
N GLY A 22 -1.16 -9.09 -17.97
CA GLY A 22 -1.44 -9.59 -19.32
C GLY A 22 -2.65 -8.90 -19.96
N ASP A 23 -3.77 -8.87 -19.24
CA ASP A 23 -5.03 -8.30 -19.72
C ASP A 23 -4.90 -6.78 -19.93
N ILE A 24 -4.31 -6.07 -18.97
CA ILE A 24 -4.12 -4.61 -19.06
C ILE A 24 -3.23 -4.27 -20.26
N ILE A 25 -2.14 -5.00 -20.48
CA ILE A 25 -1.25 -4.76 -21.63
C ILE A 25 -1.94 -5.09 -22.95
N ALA A 26 -2.78 -6.13 -22.99
CA ALA A 26 -3.54 -6.47 -24.19
C ALA A 26 -4.57 -5.38 -24.55
N GLU A 27 -5.30 -4.88 -23.55
CA GLU A 27 -6.28 -3.80 -23.72
C GLU A 27 -5.60 -2.50 -24.16
N MET A 28 -4.52 -2.10 -23.46
CA MET A 28 -3.74 -0.91 -23.84
C MET A 28 -3.15 -1.04 -25.24
N ARG A 29 -2.66 -2.24 -25.61
CA ARG A 29 -2.16 -2.50 -26.96
C ARG A 29 -3.26 -2.26 -28.00
N SER A 30 -4.44 -2.84 -27.80
CA SER A 30 -5.57 -2.66 -28.73
C SER A 30 -5.93 -1.19 -28.86
N SER A 31 -6.13 -0.49 -27.74
CA SER A 31 -6.51 0.93 -27.73
C SER A 31 -5.48 1.84 -28.44
N LEU A 32 -4.18 1.55 -28.26
CA LEU A 32 -3.11 2.29 -28.94
C LEU A 32 -3.13 2.05 -30.45
N TYR A 33 -3.32 0.82 -30.90
CA TYR A 33 -3.40 0.50 -32.33
C TYR A 33 -4.67 1.08 -32.97
N ASP A 34 -5.82 1.01 -32.30
CA ASP A 34 -7.09 1.58 -32.79
C ASP A 34 -6.97 3.11 -32.98
N THR A 35 -6.24 3.79 -32.08
CA THR A 35 -6.02 5.25 -32.18
C THR A 35 -5.09 5.63 -33.34
N LEU A 36 -4.18 4.74 -33.71
CA LEU A 36 -3.22 4.95 -34.79
C LEU A 36 -3.73 4.41 -36.14
N GLU A 37 -4.81 3.63 -36.13
CA GLU A 37 -5.44 3.10 -37.32
C GLU A 37 -5.94 4.25 -38.21
N GLY A 38 -5.64 4.17 -39.51
CA GLY A 38 -5.98 5.21 -40.47
C GLY A 38 -4.98 6.38 -40.57
N GLN A 39 -3.89 6.38 -39.78
CA GLN A 39 -2.79 7.32 -40.01
C GLN A 39 -2.00 6.94 -41.27
N PRO A 40 -1.64 7.91 -42.14
CA PRO A 40 -0.78 7.61 -43.27
C PRO A 40 0.61 7.17 -42.78
N PRO A 41 1.27 6.23 -43.47
CA PRO A 41 2.53 5.61 -43.02
C PRO A 41 3.66 6.63 -42.81
N GLU A 42 3.62 7.76 -43.54
CA GLU A 42 4.57 8.86 -43.39
C GLU A 42 4.42 9.63 -42.07
N LYS A 43 3.21 9.64 -41.48
CA LYS A 43 2.91 10.35 -40.22
C LYS A 43 2.76 9.42 -39.02
N GLU A 44 2.64 8.12 -39.25
CA GLU A 44 2.43 7.09 -38.21
C GLU A 44 3.43 7.21 -37.05
N ARG A 45 4.73 7.38 -37.36
CA ARG A 45 5.77 7.50 -36.33
C ARG A 45 5.64 8.78 -35.49
N ALA A 46 5.34 9.92 -36.12
CA ALA A 46 5.14 11.19 -35.42
C ALA A 46 3.87 11.17 -34.57
N ALA A 47 2.78 10.59 -35.10
CA ALA A 47 1.53 10.39 -34.37
C ALA A 47 1.73 9.47 -33.15
N THR A 48 2.52 8.41 -33.29
CA THR A 48 2.87 7.50 -32.18
C THR A 48 3.60 8.24 -31.06
N ILE A 49 4.60 9.08 -31.40
CA ILE A 49 5.35 9.86 -30.40
C ILE A 49 4.42 10.83 -29.68
N ALA A 50 3.62 11.61 -30.41
CA ALA A 50 2.68 12.56 -29.83
C ALA A 50 1.63 11.90 -28.93
N LEU A 51 1.16 10.70 -29.29
CA LEU A 51 0.23 9.92 -28.48
C LEU A 51 0.88 9.46 -27.17
N LEU A 52 2.10 8.92 -27.22
CA LEU A 52 2.82 8.47 -26.03
C LEU A 52 3.22 9.64 -25.12
N GLU A 53 3.58 10.80 -25.68
CA GLU A 53 3.82 12.03 -24.92
C GLU A 53 2.56 12.50 -24.18
N LYS A 54 1.39 12.42 -24.84
CA LYS A 54 0.10 12.76 -24.23
C LYS A 54 -0.27 11.81 -23.10
N MET A 55 0.03 10.52 -23.23
CA MET A 55 -0.16 9.53 -22.16
C MET A 55 0.80 9.74 -20.99
N GLY A 56 2.01 10.21 -21.27
CA GLY A 56 3.01 10.53 -20.25
C GLY A 56 3.87 9.33 -19.84
N PRO A 57 4.61 9.45 -18.72
CA PRO A 57 5.60 8.46 -18.29
C PRO A 57 4.96 7.09 -17.97
N PRO A 58 5.60 5.96 -18.32
CA PRO A 58 5.09 4.61 -18.05
C PRO A 58 4.69 4.37 -16.58
N ALA A 59 5.40 4.99 -15.64
CA ALA A 59 5.11 4.88 -14.21
C ALA A 59 3.80 5.56 -13.79
N GLN A 60 3.48 6.71 -14.40
CA GLN A 60 2.22 7.40 -14.12
C GLN A 60 1.03 6.62 -14.71
N VAL A 61 1.21 6.08 -15.92
CA VAL A 61 0.19 5.26 -16.57
C VAL A 61 -0.04 3.96 -15.80
N ALA A 62 1.02 3.26 -15.38
CA ALA A 62 0.88 2.04 -14.57
C ALA A 62 0.16 2.31 -13.23
N ALA A 63 0.45 3.44 -12.58
CA ALA A 63 -0.21 3.81 -11.32
C ALA A 63 -1.73 4.04 -11.48
N ALA A 64 -2.20 4.48 -12.65
CA ALA A 64 -3.63 4.63 -12.91
C ALA A 64 -4.38 3.28 -12.96
N TYR A 65 -3.69 2.19 -13.33
CA TYR A 65 -4.25 0.84 -13.37
C TYR A 65 -4.03 0.03 -12.08
N ASP A 66 -3.23 0.56 -11.15
CA ASP A 66 -3.03 0.00 -9.82
C ASP A 66 -3.41 1.01 -8.72
N PRO A 67 -4.72 1.29 -8.55
CA PRO A 67 -5.21 2.19 -7.50
C PRO A 67 -4.93 1.64 -6.10
N ALA A 68 -4.61 0.34 -5.98
CA ALA A 68 -4.26 -0.30 -4.74
C ALA A 68 -2.80 -0.12 -4.36
N GLY A 69 -1.91 0.33 -5.28
CA GLY A 69 -0.51 0.72 -5.09
C GLY A 69 0.42 -0.27 -4.36
N SER A 70 1.72 0.02 -4.36
CA SER A 70 2.72 -0.69 -3.55
C SER A 70 2.68 -0.26 -2.08
N TYR A 71 1.56 -0.44 -1.39
CA TYR A 71 1.48 -0.12 0.04
C TYR A 71 1.92 -1.31 0.88
N LEU A 72 2.68 -1.04 1.94
CA LEU A 72 3.00 -2.03 2.98
C LEU A 72 1.73 -2.51 3.71
N ILE A 73 0.75 -1.60 3.84
CA ILE A 73 -0.58 -1.83 4.42
C ILE A 73 -1.56 -1.09 3.51
N GLY A 74 -2.41 -1.83 2.82
CA GLY A 74 -3.33 -1.28 1.82
C GLY A 74 -4.37 -0.34 2.43
N PRO A 75 -4.96 0.56 1.62
CA PRO A 75 -5.95 1.53 2.08
C PRO A 75 -7.16 0.90 2.76
N ALA A 76 -7.53 -0.33 2.40
CA ALA A 76 -8.61 -1.09 3.04
C ALA A 76 -8.28 -1.52 4.49
N LEU A 77 -7.03 -1.87 4.78
CA LEU A 77 -6.60 -2.30 6.13
C LEU A 77 -6.10 -1.14 6.99
N PHE A 78 -5.85 0.02 6.41
CA PHE A 78 -5.26 1.16 7.11
C PHE A 78 -6.10 1.68 8.30
N PRO A 79 -7.45 1.77 8.24
CA PRO A 79 -8.25 2.17 9.40
C PRO A 79 -8.12 1.18 10.57
N THR A 80 -8.20 -0.12 10.28
CA THR A 80 -8.04 -1.20 11.27
C THR A 80 -6.62 -1.22 11.84
N PHE A 81 -5.61 -1.00 11.00
CA PHE A 81 -4.21 -0.86 11.43
C PHE A 81 -4.06 0.26 12.47
N LYS A 82 -4.59 1.46 12.19
CA LYS A 82 -4.53 2.58 13.16
C LYS A 82 -5.20 2.25 14.49
N LEU A 83 -6.35 1.57 14.44
CA LEU A 83 -7.08 1.16 15.65
C LEU A 83 -6.24 0.16 16.47
N VAL A 84 -5.73 -0.90 15.83
CA VAL A 84 -4.92 -1.91 16.52
C VAL A 84 -3.62 -1.31 17.03
N LEU A 85 -2.97 -0.44 16.26
CA LEU A 85 -1.77 0.26 16.69
C LEU A 85 -2.04 1.11 17.94
N GLY A 86 -3.16 1.84 17.98
CA GLY A 86 -3.57 2.60 19.17
C GLY A 86 -3.82 1.70 20.38
N ILE A 87 -4.52 0.58 20.21
CA ILE A 87 -4.75 -0.39 21.29
C ILE A 87 -3.43 -0.94 21.82
N VAL A 88 -2.53 -1.38 20.93
CA VAL A 88 -1.23 -1.93 21.32
C VAL A 88 -0.40 -0.88 22.05
N PHE A 89 -0.42 0.37 21.59
CA PHE A 89 0.30 1.45 22.26
C PHE A 89 -0.22 1.70 23.68
N CYS A 90 -1.54 1.77 23.85
CA CYS A 90 -2.18 1.88 25.16
C CYS A 90 -1.88 0.67 26.06
N ALA A 91 -1.90 -0.54 25.51
CA ALA A 91 -1.61 -1.76 26.26
C ALA A 91 -0.15 -1.83 26.73
N VAL A 92 0.80 -1.46 25.88
CA VAL A 92 2.24 -1.43 26.22
C VAL A 92 2.51 -0.40 27.30
N ILE A 93 1.99 0.82 27.16
CA ILE A 93 2.14 1.86 28.19
C ILE A 93 1.49 1.42 29.50
N GLY A 94 0.27 0.90 29.44
CA GLY A 94 -0.45 0.42 30.62
C GLY A 94 0.29 -0.70 31.35
N ALA A 95 0.82 -1.67 30.61
CA ALA A 95 1.62 -2.76 31.17
C ALA A 95 2.91 -2.23 31.84
N GLN A 96 3.59 -1.27 31.21
CA GLN A 96 4.82 -0.71 31.77
C GLN A 96 4.55 0.09 33.06
N LEU A 97 3.50 0.91 33.08
CA LEU A 97 3.09 1.64 34.28
C LEU A 97 2.72 0.68 35.42
N LEU A 98 2.00 -0.40 35.11
CA LEU A 98 1.66 -1.43 36.09
C LEU A 98 2.91 -2.14 36.63
N ALA A 99 3.88 -2.48 35.76
CA ALA A 99 5.13 -3.11 36.17
C ALA A 99 5.97 -2.21 37.10
N ILE A 100 6.02 -0.90 36.84
CA ILE A 100 6.68 0.08 37.70
C ILE A 100 5.96 0.16 39.05
N LEU A 101 4.63 0.28 39.04
CA LEU A 101 3.84 0.34 40.27
C LEU A 101 4.07 -0.90 41.14
N LEU A 102 4.04 -2.09 40.54
CA LEU A 102 4.29 -3.33 41.26
C LEU A 102 5.72 -3.39 41.81
N SER A 103 6.73 -2.95 41.04
CA SER A 103 8.13 -2.91 41.51
C SER A 103 8.31 -1.98 42.72
N VAL A 104 7.69 -0.81 42.70
CA VAL A 104 7.76 0.15 43.81
C VAL A 104 7.03 -0.40 45.05
N VAL A 105 5.82 -0.92 44.88
CA VAL A 105 4.95 -1.34 46.00
C VAL A 105 5.40 -2.67 46.62
N LEU A 106 5.75 -3.67 45.79
CA LEU A 106 6.08 -5.02 46.26
C LEU A 106 7.56 -5.22 46.54
N ALA A 107 8.44 -4.67 45.70
CA ALA A 107 9.89 -4.88 45.84
C ALA A 107 10.59 -3.76 46.62
N GLY A 108 9.87 -2.68 46.98
CA GLY A 108 10.47 -1.51 47.62
C GLY A 108 11.57 -0.86 46.76
N ALA A 109 11.54 -1.13 45.45
CA ALA A 109 12.58 -0.70 44.53
C ALA A 109 12.51 0.83 44.36
N GLY A 110 13.67 1.47 44.39
CA GLY A 110 13.80 2.87 43.99
C GLY A 110 13.50 3.04 42.50
N ILE A 111 12.93 4.18 42.14
CA ILE A 111 12.72 4.52 40.74
C ILE A 111 14.04 5.03 40.18
N ASP A 112 14.66 4.27 39.27
CA ASP A 112 15.76 4.75 38.44
C ASP A 112 15.21 5.26 37.10
N PRO A 113 15.22 6.60 36.87
CA PRO A 113 14.72 7.19 35.63
C PRO A 113 15.47 6.70 34.39
N LEU A 114 16.76 6.37 34.52
CA LEU A 114 17.58 5.94 33.39
C LEU A 114 17.22 4.52 32.95
N GLN A 115 17.01 3.63 33.92
CA GLN A 115 16.55 2.27 33.64
C GLN A 115 15.12 2.25 33.07
N MET A 116 14.24 3.09 33.60
CA MET A 116 12.86 3.23 33.11
C MET A 116 12.81 3.66 31.64
N VAL A 117 13.65 4.62 31.24
CA VAL A 117 13.77 5.03 29.83
C VAL A 117 14.32 3.88 28.99
N GLY A 118 15.32 3.14 29.49
CA GLY A 118 15.88 1.97 28.83
C GLY A 118 14.83 0.89 28.55
N ASP A 119 13.98 0.58 29.52
CA ASP A 119 12.94 -0.46 29.38
C ASP A 119 11.85 -0.05 28.39
N ILE A 120 11.42 1.22 28.44
CA ILE A 120 10.42 1.76 27.50
C ILE A 120 10.98 1.73 26.07
N VAL A 121 12.20 2.24 25.88
CA VAL A 121 12.85 2.32 24.56
C VAL A 121 13.20 0.92 24.04
N GLY A 122 13.55 -0.02 24.90
CA GLY A 122 13.86 -1.40 24.53
C GLY A 122 12.63 -2.24 24.15
N GLY A 123 11.48 -2.01 24.80
CA GLY A 123 10.25 -2.78 24.55
C GLY A 123 9.50 -2.35 23.27
N LEU A 124 9.55 -1.06 22.93
CA LEU A 124 8.80 -0.49 21.80
C LEU A 124 9.11 -1.10 20.43
N PRO A 125 10.39 -1.30 20.01
CA PRO A 125 10.72 -1.88 18.72
C PRO A 125 10.12 -3.26 18.51
N THR A 126 10.10 -4.09 19.56
CA THR A 126 9.61 -5.47 19.52
C THR A 126 8.10 -5.51 19.35
N ALA A 127 7.37 -4.68 20.11
CA ALA A 127 5.91 -4.58 20.01
C ALA A 127 5.48 -4.02 18.64
N LEU A 128 6.12 -2.92 18.20
CA LEU A 128 5.85 -2.33 16.89
C LEU A 128 6.19 -3.29 15.75
N GLY A 129 7.34 -3.98 15.84
CA GLY A 129 7.75 -4.99 14.87
C GLY A 129 6.73 -6.11 14.73
N MET A 130 6.18 -6.61 15.85
CA MET A 130 5.14 -7.64 15.81
C MET A 130 3.84 -7.15 15.17
N VAL A 131 3.37 -5.94 15.48
CA VAL A 131 2.17 -5.38 14.85
C VAL A 131 2.37 -5.24 13.34
N VAL A 132 3.49 -4.68 12.91
CA VAL A 132 3.83 -4.53 11.49
C VAL A 132 3.91 -5.90 10.82
N LEU A 133 4.53 -6.88 11.46
CA LEU A 133 4.66 -8.23 10.91
C LEU A 133 3.29 -8.90 10.76
N VAL A 134 2.41 -8.81 11.76
CA VAL A 134 1.05 -9.36 11.67
C VAL A 134 0.26 -8.71 10.54
N PHE A 135 0.27 -7.38 10.44
CA PHE A 135 -0.44 -6.68 9.36
C PHE A 135 0.17 -6.96 7.99
N TRP A 136 1.49 -7.11 7.89
CA TRP A 136 2.16 -7.52 6.67
C TRP A 136 1.74 -8.94 6.24
N VAL A 137 1.63 -9.88 7.19
CA VAL A 137 1.11 -11.23 6.91
C VAL A 137 -0.36 -11.19 6.47
N LEU A 138 -1.22 -10.44 7.17
CA LEU A 138 -2.64 -10.29 6.81
C LEU A 138 -2.81 -9.69 5.41
N GLN A 139 -2.03 -8.66 5.08
CA GLN A 139 -2.00 -8.05 3.75
C GLN A 139 -1.54 -9.05 2.69
N ARG A 140 -0.52 -9.87 2.98
CA ARG A 140 0.00 -10.88 2.05
C ARG A 140 -0.97 -12.04 1.81
N LEU A 141 -1.83 -12.33 2.78
CA LEU A 141 -2.88 -13.33 2.68
C LEU A 141 -4.16 -12.78 2.03
N GLU A 142 -4.16 -11.52 1.56
CA GLU A 142 -5.33 -10.83 0.99
C GLU A 142 -6.59 -10.95 1.88
N VAL A 143 -6.41 -11.00 3.21
CA VAL A 143 -7.52 -11.12 4.16
C VAL A 143 -8.28 -9.81 4.18
N ASP A 144 -9.51 -9.84 3.66
CA ASP A 144 -10.40 -8.69 3.75
C ASP A 144 -10.98 -8.62 5.16
N VAL A 145 -10.41 -7.72 5.96
CA VAL A 145 -10.89 -7.39 7.32
C VAL A 145 -11.87 -6.20 7.26
N SER A 146 -12.18 -5.70 6.06
CA SER A 146 -13.15 -4.62 5.89
C SER A 146 -14.55 -5.18 6.11
N HIS A 147 -15.12 -4.89 7.27
CA HIS A 147 -16.57 -4.95 7.44
C HIS A 147 -17.15 -3.79 6.64
N ALA A 148 -17.36 -4.00 5.34
CA ALA A 148 -18.21 -3.15 4.55
C ALA A 148 -19.60 -3.17 5.20
N GLU A 149 -19.90 -2.12 5.97
CA GLU A 149 -21.23 -1.86 6.49
C GLU A 149 -22.16 -1.88 5.29
N GLN A 150 -23.15 -2.78 5.28
CA GLN A 150 -24.07 -2.90 4.15
C GLN A 150 -24.74 -1.55 3.94
N PHE A 151 -24.40 -0.91 2.81
CA PHE A 151 -24.91 0.39 2.45
C PHE A 151 -26.44 0.34 2.37
N ASP A 152 -27.09 1.02 3.32
CA ASP A 152 -28.55 1.16 3.39
C ASP A 152 -28.94 2.52 2.77
N PRO A 153 -29.43 2.53 1.52
CA PRO A 153 -29.77 3.75 0.80
C PRO A 153 -30.95 4.50 1.43
N THR A 154 -31.68 3.91 2.40
CA THR A 154 -32.79 4.56 3.10
C THR A 154 -32.36 5.52 4.21
N ARG A 155 -31.05 5.57 4.52
CA ARG A 155 -30.45 6.46 5.53
C ARG A 155 -29.82 7.73 4.96
N LEU A 156 -29.99 7.97 3.66
CA LEU A 156 -29.55 9.21 3.03
C LEU A 156 -30.54 10.35 3.37
N PRO A 157 -30.06 11.56 3.70
CA PRO A 157 -30.91 12.73 3.92
C PRO A 157 -31.62 13.18 2.64
#